data_AF-G2PW91-F1
#
_entry.id   AF-G2PW91-F1
#
_cell.length_a   1.000
_cell.length_b   1.000
_cell.length_c   1.000
_cell.angle_alpha   90.00
_cell.angle_beta   90.00
_cell.angle_gamma   90.00
#
_symmetry.space_group_name_H-M   'P 1'
#
loop_
_entity.id
_entity.type
_entity.pdbx_description
1 polymer ?
#
loop_
_entity_poly.entity_id
_entity_poly.type
_entity_poly.pdbx_seq_one_letter_code
_entity_poly.pdbx_strand_id
1 'polypeptide(L)'
;MKKEVSKRRHNFFWLDTTLMLLALVVLLIANIVAKPALNNSKNVQKEKDNIVQESKNQSASTTLQSKNQKDDIYINLLRKEKNKIERISLEEYVIGVVAAEMPAEFNLEALKAQAVASRTYAARRIVGKALHKGYEGKKVYLCDDFSHCQAYIDKDEMKQKWGKNFEKYYSKIRKAVGETKGEVLVYNGRIIDSLYHAASGGKTEDAKEVFSEEIPYLKSVVSRGEEGCPKFSGEFYFTYGEFIKRLKKYFPGLRVETKNIFSQIRVIERTTTQRVRCVKVGNTILSGNQFRNIFGLYSTEFWIYPDKRGVRIQTRGYGHGLGMSQWGANYLARQGKNYKQILLYYYQNVKICRLKYR
;
A
#
# COMPACT_ATOMS: atom_id res chain seq x y z
N MET A 1 -69.91 15.67 16.73
CA MET A 1 -68.96 16.73 17.14
C MET A 1 -67.94 16.91 16.03
N LYS A 2 -68.17 17.90 15.14
CA LYS A 2 -67.33 19.11 14.95
C LYS A 2 -65.90 18.78 14.51
N LYS A 3 -65.60 18.83 13.19
CA LYS A 3 -65.20 20.01 12.36
C LYS A 3 -63.67 20.18 12.41
N GLU A 4 -62.88 20.41 11.35
CA GLU A 4 -63.00 20.96 9.98
C GLU A 4 -61.80 20.38 9.17
N VAL A 5 -61.88 19.87 7.93
CA VAL A 5 -62.16 20.46 6.60
C VAL A 5 -61.16 21.54 6.13
N SER A 6 -60.34 21.21 5.11
CA SER A 6 -60.06 22.03 3.89
C SER A 6 -58.88 21.42 3.08
N LYS A 7 -59.15 20.69 1.98
CA LYS A 7 -59.00 21.07 0.54
C LYS A 7 -57.55 21.29 0.05
N ARG A 8 -56.95 20.34 -0.68
CA ARG A 8 -56.83 20.21 -2.16
C ARG A 8 -56.35 21.48 -2.90
N ARG A 9 -55.24 21.38 -3.65
CA ARG A 9 -55.22 21.22 -5.13
C ARG A 9 -53.79 21.12 -5.70
N HIS A 10 -53.63 20.23 -6.68
CA HIS A 10 -52.54 20.22 -7.66
C HIS A 10 -52.52 21.54 -8.46
N ASN A 11 -51.32 22.01 -8.80
CA ASN A 11 -51.05 22.64 -10.09
C ASN A 11 -49.61 22.30 -10.53
N PHE A 12 -49.53 21.81 -11.75
CA PHE A 12 -48.33 21.40 -12.48
C PHE A 12 -47.98 22.56 -13.44
N PHE A 13 -46.68 22.80 -13.63
CA PHE A 13 -46.04 23.48 -14.78
C PHE A 13 -46.20 24.99 -14.98
N TRP A 14 -45.04 25.68 -15.00
CA TRP A 14 -44.50 26.59 -16.03
C TRP A 14 -43.72 27.72 -15.36
N LEU A 15 -42.40 27.53 -15.20
CA LEU A 15 -41.38 28.59 -15.26
C LEU A 15 -40.01 27.90 -15.14
N ASP A 16 -39.31 27.73 -16.27
CA ASP A 16 -37.83 27.79 -16.38
C ASP A 16 -37.28 27.35 -17.75
N THR A 17 -38.05 27.55 -18.83
CA THR A 17 -37.51 27.43 -20.19
C THR A 17 -36.92 28.75 -20.71
N THR A 18 -37.22 29.88 -20.06
CA THR A 18 -36.70 31.22 -20.40
C THR A 18 -35.31 31.50 -19.80
N LEU A 19 -34.95 30.88 -18.67
CA LEU A 19 -33.61 30.99 -18.08
C LEU A 19 -32.56 30.11 -18.79
N MET A 20 -32.95 28.98 -19.38
CA MET A 20 -32.02 28.13 -20.16
C MET A 20 -31.71 28.69 -21.57
N LEU A 21 -32.59 29.50 -22.15
CA LEU A 21 -32.37 30.14 -23.46
C LEU A 21 -31.46 31.38 -23.37
N LEU A 22 -31.45 32.09 -22.24
CA LEU A 22 -30.55 33.24 -22.02
C LEU A 22 -29.08 32.82 -21.81
N ALA A 23 -28.82 31.65 -21.22
CA ALA A 23 -27.46 31.15 -21.01
C ALA A 23 -26.79 30.64 -22.31
N LEU A 24 -27.58 30.19 -23.29
CA LEU A 24 -27.08 29.72 -24.59
C LEU A 24 -26.78 30.89 -25.56
N VAL A 25 -27.49 32.01 -25.46
CA VAL A 25 -27.24 33.21 -26.30
C VAL A 25 -25.98 33.95 -25.86
N VAL A 26 -25.62 33.95 -24.57
CA VAL A 26 -24.38 34.56 -24.06
C VAL A 26 -23.13 33.78 -24.50
N LEU A 27 -23.22 32.46 -24.68
CA LEU A 27 -22.11 31.62 -25.18
C LEU A 27 -21.92 31.69 -26.70
N LEU A 28 -22.94 32.08 -27.47
CA LEU A 28 -22.85 32.27 -28.92
C LEU A 28 -22.29 33.65 -29.32
N ILE A 29 -22.48 34.69 -28.49
CA ILE A 29 -21.97 36.05 -28.75
C ILE A 29 -20.47 36.17 -28.40
N ALA A 30 -19.96 35.38 -27.45
CA ALA A 30 -18.53 35.37 -27.09
C ALA A 30 -17.61 34.73 -28.15
N ASN A 31 -18.17 33.98 -29.12
CA ASN A 31 -17.40 33.35 -30.21
C ASN A 31 -17.42 34.15 -31.53
N ILE A 32 -18.05 35.33 -31.58
CA ILE A 32 -18.18 36.13 -32.81
C ILE A 32 -17.34 37.43 -32.77
N VAL A 33 -16.72 37.78 -31.64
CA VAL A 33 -15.93 39.02 -31.51
C VAL A 33 -14.49 38.73 -31.09
N ALA A 34 -13.66 38.29 -32.04
CA ALA A 34 -12.20 38.59 -32.09
C ALA A 34 -11.53 37.97 -33.33
N LYS A 35 -11.77 38.57 -34.50
CA LYS A 35 -10.89 38.72 -35.69
C LYS A 35 -11.76 39.36 -36.80
N PRO A 36 -11.26 40.19 -37.73
CA PRO A 36 -9.89 40.23 -38.25
C PRO A 36 -9.32 41.65 -38.55
N ALA A 37 -8.05 41.71 -38.97
CA ALA A 37 -7.57 42.73 -39.90
C ALA A 37 -6.57 42.09 -40.88
N LEU A 38 -6.87 42.23 -42.18
CA LEU A 38 -6.07 41.80 -43.34
C LEU A 38 -4.88 42.74 -43.58
N ASN A 39 -3.73 42.28 -44.09
CA ASN A 39 -3.44 42.25 -45.54
C ASN A 39 -1.97 41.84 -45.86
N ASN A 40 -1.78 41.45 -47.13
CA ASN A 40 -0.53 41.23 -47.89
C ASN A 40 0.20 39.88 -47.72
N SER A 41 -0.01 38.94 -48.65
CA SER A 41 0.81 38.90 -49.87
C SER A 41 0.23 37.94 -50.92
N LYS A 42 0.00 38.47 -52.12
CA LYS A 42 -0.06 37.69 -53.36
C LYS A 42 1.38 37.60 -53.86
N ASN A 43 1.96 36.39 -53.81
CA ASN A 43 3.06 35.90 -54.65
C ASN A 43 3.84 34.80 -53.92
N VAL A 44 3.27 33.60 -53.73
CA VAL A 44 4.02 32.32 -53.78
C VAL A 44 3.00 31.19 -54.05
N GLN A 45 2.35 31.23 -55.21
CA GLN A 45 1.48 30.14 -55.69
C GLN A 45 2.07 29.62 -57.00
N LYS A 46 3.29 29.11 -56.93
CA LYS A 46 3.99 28.46 -58.05
C LYS A 46 5.16 27.60 -57.55
N GLU A 47 4.94 26.80 -56.51
CA GLU A 47 5.98 25.87 -56.02
C GLU A 47 5.43 24.67 -55.21
N LYS A 48 4.14 24.35 -55.35
CA LYS A 48 3.48 23.29 -54.55
C LYS A 48 3.07 22.03 -55.30
N ASP A 49 3.31 21.91 -56.60
CA ASP A 49 2.83 20.76 -57.38
C ASP A 49 3.91 19.79 -57.88
N ASN A 50 5.19 19.94 -57.50
CA ASN A 50 6.28 19.06 -57.99
C ASN A 50 7.15 18.39 -56.91
N ILE A 51 6.72 18.35 -55.63
CA ILE A 51 7.45 17.62 -54.56
C ILE A 51 6.51 16.63 -53.84
N VAL A 52 5.60 16.01 -54.58
CA VAL A 52 4.75 14.90 -54.13
C VAL A 52 4.95 13.72 -55.08
N GLN A 53 6.16 13.15 -55.11
CA GLN A 53 6.36 11.82 -55.71
C GLN A 53 7.60 11.04 -55.25
N GLU A 54 8.29 11.46 -54.20
CA GLU A 54 9.34 10.64 -53.56
C GLU A 54 9.02 10.39 -52.08
N SER A 55 7.86 9.81 -51.84
CA SER A 55 7.56 9.08 -50.61
C SER A 55 7.48 7.59 -50.96
N LYS A 56 8.62 6.90 -50.98
CA LYS A 56 8.76 5.44 -50.76
C LYS A 56 10.24 5.04 -50.93
N ASN A 57 11.05 5.34 -49.93
CA ASN A 57 12.09 4.43 -49.42
C ASN A 57 12.84 5.11 -48.26
N GLN A 58 13.20 4.29 -47.26
CA GLN A 58 14.03 4.61 -46.10
C GLN A 58 13.36 5.40 -44.96
N SER A 59 12.47 4.69 -44.26
CA SER A 59 12.31 4.84 -42.81
C SER A 59 13.60 4.42 -42.09
N ALA A 60 14.57 5.31 -42.02
CA ALA A 60 15.72 5.21 -41.12
C ALA A 60 15.39 5.99 -39.84
N SER A 61 14.90 5.27 -38.83
CA SER A 61 14.68 5.80 -37.49
C SER A 61 16.02 6.18 -36.87
N THR A 62 16.26 7.49 -36.74
CA THR A 62 17.43 8.03 -36.03
C THR A 62 16.96 8.98 -34.93
N THR A 63 17.04 8.47 -33.71
CA THR A 63 17.37 9.18 -32.46
C THR A 63 16.28 9.96 -31.71
N LEU A 64 15.81 9.32 -30.64
CA LEU A 64 15.89 9.87 -29.27
C LEU A 64 16.24 8.71 -28.32
N GLN A 65 17.45 8.16 -28.45
CA GLN A 65 18.02 7.33 -27.38
C GLN A 65 18.35 8.24 -26.20
N SER A 66 17.58 8.12 -25.12
CA SER A 66 17.85 8.83 -23.87
C SER A 66 19.19 8.39 -23.30
N LYS A 67 20.11 9.34 -23.11
CA LYS A 67 21.41 9.17 -22.42
C LYS A 67 21.32 8.77 -20.93
N ASN A 68 20.16 8.36 -20.40
CA ASN A 68 19.93 8.07 -18.98
C ASN A 68 19.82 6.57 -18.61
N GLN A 69 20.01 5.63 -19.55
CA GLN A 69 19.79 4.20 -19.29
C GLN A 69 20.88 3.49 -18.46
N LYS A 70 21.99 4.17 -18.12
CA LYS A 70 23.14 3.56 -17.41
C LYS A 70 22.98 3.50 -15.88
N ASP A 71 22.04 4.23 -15.29
CA ASP A 71 21.95 4.41 -13.83
C ASP A 71 20.73 3.74 -13.18
N ASP A 72 20.10 2.76 -13.83
CA ASP A 72 18.95 2.05 -13.25
C ASP A 72 19.33 0.61 -12.87
N ILE A 73 19.04 0.22 -11.62
CA ILE A 73 19.15 -1.17 -11.15
C ILE A 73 17.96 -1.93 -11.71
N TYR A 74 18.21 -3.04 -12.41
CA TYR A 74 17.17 -3.96 -12.85
C TYR A 74 17.12 -5.20 -11.96
N ILE A 75 15.92 -5.68 -11.67
CA ILE A 75 15.64 -6.86 -10.87
C ILE A 75 14.81 -7.86 -11.67
N ASN A 76 14.92 -9.13 -11.30
CA ASN A 76 14.01 -10.19 -11.76
C ASN A 76 12.96 -10.42 -10.67
N LEU A 77 11.73 -9.98 -10.93
CA LEU A 77 10.57 -10.12 -10.04
C LEU A 77 9.79 -11.39 -10.41
N LEU A 78 9.58 -12.28 -9.44
CA LEU A 78 8.66 -13.40 -9.61
C LEU A 78 7.22 -12.93 -9.37
N ARG A 79 6.40 -12.98 -10.42
CA ARG A 79 4.94 -12.80 -10.32
C ARG A 79 4.30 -14.17 -10.08
N LYS A 80 4.02 -14.52 -8.82
CA LYS A 80 3.55 -15.86 -8.44
C LYS A 80 2.21 -16.20 -9.09
N GLU A 81 1.24 -15.31 -8.98
CA GLU A 81 -0.11 -15.53 -9.54
C GLU A 81 -0.10 -15.62 -11.07
N LYS A 82 0.79 -14.85 -11.71
CA LYS A 82 0.95 -14.85 -13.18
C LYS A 82 1.94 -15.92 -13.67
N ASN A 83 2.51 -16.72 -12.76
CA ASN A 83 3.53 -17.74 -13.02
C ASN A 83 4.64 -17.29 -13.99
N LYS A 84 5.14 -16.05 -13.83
CA LYS A 84 6.18 -15.47 -14.72
C LYS A 84 7.24 -14.70 -13.95
N ILE A 85 8.38 -14.48 -14.61
CA ILE A 85 9.46 -13.62 -14.11
C ILE A 85 9.53 -12.39 -15.01
N GLU A 86 9.48 -11.22 -14.39
CA GLU A 86 9.52 -9.93 -15.08
C GLU A 86 10.83 -9.22 -14.75
N ARG A 87 11.53 -8.73 -15.79
CA ARG A 87 12.69 -7.86 -15.61
C ARG A 87 12.21 -6.42 -15.55
N ILE A 88 12.41 -5.76 -14.42
CA ILE A 88 11.88 -4.42 -14.13
C ILE A 88 12.94 -3.56 -13.44
N SER A 89 12.90 -2.23 -13.63
CA SER A 89 13.78 -1.34 -12.86
C SER A 89 13.35 -1.31 -11.40
N LEU A 90 14.29 -1.09 -10.49
CA LEU A 90 14.03 -1.01 -9.05
C LEU A 90 13.02 0.10 -8.73
N GLU A 91 13.08 1.24 -9.44
CA GLU A 91 12.16 2.34 -9.23
C GLU A 91 10.74 2.03 -9.71
N GLU A 92 10.57 1.33 -10.84
CA GLU A 92 9.24 0.89 -11.28
C GLU A 92 8.68 -0.20 -10.35
N TYR A 93 9.54 -1.10 -9.84
CA TYR A 93 9.15 -2.03 -8.78
C TYR A 93 8.62 -1.29 -7.55
N VAL A 94 9.34 -0.27 -7.07
CA VAL A 94 8.95 0.51 -5.89
C VAL A 94 7.62 1.25 -6.13
N ILE A 95 7.36 1.76 -7.34
CA ILE A 95 6.03 2.33 -7.70
C ILE A 95 4.93 1.29 -7.49
N GLY A 96 5.13 0.07 -8.02
CA GLY A 96 4.17 -1.02 -7.87
C GLY A 96 3.94 -1.46 -6.43
N VAL A 97 5.00 -1.48 -5.62
CA VAL A 97 4.89 -1.79 -4.19
C VAL A 97 4.11 -0.69 -3.45
N VAL A 98 4.46 0.59 -3.63
CA VAL A 98 3.76 1.69 -2.96
C VAL A 98 2.28 1.71 -3.32
N ALA A 99 1.93 1.43 -4.58
CA ALA A 99 0.56 1.34 -5.06
C ALA A 99 -0.25 0.17 -4.47
N ALA A 100 0.44 -0.94 -4.15
CA ALA A 100 -0.16 -2.11 -3.53
C ALA A 100 -0.34 -1.95 -2.01
N GLU A 101 0.67 -1.38 -1.35
CA GLU A 101 0.81 -1.35 0.11
C GLU A 101 0.08 -0.19 0.78
N MET A 102 0.02 1.00 0.15
CA MET A 102 -0.56 2.19 0.75
C MET A 102 -1.74 2.77 -0.05
N PRO A 103 -2.77 3.33 0.63
CA PRO A 103 -3.76 4.13 -0.04
C PRO A 103 -3.12 5.35 -0.72
N ALA A 104 -3.39 5.55 -2.01
CA ALA A 104 -2.79 6.62 -2.80
C ALA A 104 -3.20 8.04 -2.33
N GLU A 105 -4.30 8.12 -1.59
CA GLU A 105 -4.81 9.32 -0.94
C GLU A 105 -3.90 9.82 0.19
N PHE A 106 -3.05 8.97 0.77
CA PHE A 106 -2.19 9.33 1.89
C PHE A 106 -1.26 10.48 1.55
N ASN A 107 -0.82 11.20 2.57
CA ASN A 107 0.06 12.36 2.42
C ASN A 107 1.32 11.98 1.60
N LEU A 108 1.79 12.88 0.73
CA LEU A 108 2.95 12.65 -0.12
C LEU A 108 4.19 12.26 0.70
N GLU A 109 4.40 12.86 1.87
CA GLU A 109 5.54 12.54 2.74
C GLU A 109 5.45 11.12 3.33
N ALA A 110 4.24 10.60 3.56
CA ALA A 110 4.04 9.21 3.96
C ALA A 110 4.33 8.24 2.80
N LEU A 111 3.90 8.58 1.57
CA LEU A 111 4.22 7.81 0.37
C LEU A 111 5.73 7.78 0.08
N LYS A 112 6.43 8.90 0.32
CA LYS A 112 7.90 8.97 0.24
C LYS A 112 8.57 8.07 1.27
N ALA A 113 8.10 8.08 2.52
CA ALA A 113 8.63 7.21 3.56
C ALA A 113 8.47 5.73 3.17
N GLN A 114 7.31 5.34 2.64
CA GLN A 114 7.10 3.99 2.11
C GLN A 114 7.98 3.69 0.90
N ALA A 115 8.18 4.62 -0.02
CA ALA A 115 9.08 4.41 -1.16
C ALA A 115 10.50 4.07 -0.69
N VAL A 116 11.04 4.81 0.28
CA VAL A 116 12.36 4.54 0.87
C VAL A 116 12.39 3.22 1.62
N ALA A 117 11.38 2.91 2.44
CA ALA A 117 11.29 1.64 3.17
C ALA A 117 11.18 0.45 2.20
N SER A 118 10.36 0.54 1.15
CA SER A 118 10.22 -0.52 0.16
C SER A 118 11.49 -0.72 -0.67
N ARG A 119 12.16 0.37 -1.07
CA ARG A 119 13.45 0.30 -1.76
C ARG A 119 14.53 -0.32 -0.88
N THR A 120 14.55 0.04 0.41
CA THR A 120 15.48 -0.52 1.39
C THR A 120 15.29 -2.04 1.51
N TYR A 121 14.05 -2.51 1.64
CA TYR A 121 13.73 -3.94 1.68
C TYR A 121 14.22 -4.66 0.42
N ALA A 122 13.89 -4.13 -0.76
CA ALA A 122 14.31 -4.68 -2.04
C ALA A 122 15.85 -4.77 -2.14
N ALA A 123 16.54 -3.65 -1.86
CA ALA A 123 17.99 -3.56 -1.92
C ALA A 123 18.66 -4.52 -0.91
N ARG A 124 18.09 -4.66 0.29
CA ARG A 124 18.57 -5.60 1.31
C ARG A 124 18.55 -7.04 0.81
N ARG A 125 17.44 -7.48 0.19
CA ARG A 125 17.33 -8.84 -0.38
C ARG A 125 18.31 -9.07 -1.53
N ILE A 126 18.50 -8.07 -2.39
CA ILE A 126 19.42 -8.15 -3.54
C ILE A 126 20.87 -8.24 -3.07
N VAL A 127 21.32 -7.31 -2.21
CA VAL A 127 22.70 -7.27 -1.69
C VAL A 127 22.99 -8.50 -0.82
N GLY A 128 22.01 -8.93 -0.03
CA GLY A 128 22.11 -10.16 0.77
C GLY A 128 22.03 -11.46 -0.04
N LYS A 129 21.84 -11.38 -1.37
CA LYS A 129 21.66 -12.52 -2.28
C LYS A 129 20.57 -13.50 -1.80
N ALA A 130 19.45 -12.98 -1.29
CA ALA A 130 18.34 -13.75 -0.78
C ALA A 130 17.51 -14.36 -1.92
N LEU A 131 18.06 -15.38 -2.57
CA LEU A 131 17.46 -16.05 -3.72
C LEU A 131 16.21 -16.83 -3.33
N HIS A 132 15.21 -16.83 -4.21
CA HIS A 132 14.06 -17.71 -4.09
C HIS A 132 14.46 -19.14 -4.45
N LYS A 133 14.06 -20.09 -3.58
CA LYS A 133 14.31 -21.52 -3.78
C LYS A 133 13.72 -21.98 -5.12
N GLY A 134 14.52 -22.62 -5.96
CA GLY A 134 14.13 -23.09 -7.29
C GLY A 134 14.23 -22.04 -8.41
N TYR A 135 14.69 -20.82 -8.09
CA TYR A 135 14.88 -19.73 -9.05
C TYR A 135 16.29 -19.12 -8.99
N GLU A 136 17.25 -19.84 -8.41
CA GLU A 136 18.62 -19.39 -8.16
C GLU A 136 19.33 -19.02 -9.47
N GLY A 137 19.22 -19.87 -10.50
CA GLY A 137 19.80 -19.62 -11.82
C GLY A 137 19.26 -18.36 -12.52
N LYS A 138 18.06 -17.91 -12.15
CA LYS A 138 17.43 -16.69 -12.66
C LYS A 138 17.62 -15.48 -11.76
N LYS A 139 18.39 -15.59 -10.67
CA LYS A 139 18.70 -14.50 -9.73
C LYS A 139 17.45 -13.76 -9.23
N VAL A 140 16.40 -14.51 -8.87
CA VAL A 140 15.15 -13.95 -8.36
C VAL A 140 15.28 -13.68 -6.86
N TYR A 141 15.28 -12.41 -6.47
CA TYR A 141 15.37 -11.98 -5.07
C TYR A 141 14.03 -11.55 -4.47
N LEU A 142 13.05 -11.21 -5.33
CA LEU A 142 11.79 -10.58 -4.95
C LEU A 142 10.61 -11.29 -5.62
N CYS A 143 9.47 -11.29 -4.94
CA CYS A 143 8.18 -11.74 -5.48
C CYS A 143 7.06 -10.80 -5.04
N ASP A 144 5.89 -10.93 -5.66
CA ASP A 144 4.68 -10.12 -5.43
C ASP A 144 3.78 -10.63 -4.28
N ASP A 145 4.20 -11.69 -3.59
CA ASP A 145 3.47 -12.26 -2.46
C ASP A 145 3.77 -11.49 -1.17
N PHE A 146 2.78 -10.75 -0.66
CA PHE A 146 2.88 -9.97 0.57
C PHE A 146 3.19 -10.80 1.82
N SER A 147 2.93 -12.11 1.81
CA SER A 147 3.25 -13.00 2.94
C SER A 147 4.72 -13.42 2.98
N HIS A 148 5.46 -13.21 1.88
CA HIS A 148 6.86 -13.59 1.73
C HIS A 148 7.80 -12.41 1.41
N CYS A 149 7.31 -11.46 0.61
CA CYS A 149 8.03 -10.28 0.15
C CYS A 149 7.20 -9.02 0.45
N GLN A 150 6.75 -8.34 -0.59
CA GLN A 150 5.96 -7.12 -0.52
C GLN A 150 4.84 -7.26 -1.53
N ALA A 151 3.69 -6.68 -1.23
CA ALA A 151 2.62 -6.63 -2.21
C ALA A 151 3.11 -5.83 -3.44
N TYR A 152 2.74 -6.26 -4.65
CA TYR A 152 3.07 -5.55 -5.88
C TYR A 152 1.89 -5.62 -6.85
N ILE A 153 1.55 -4.47 -7.44
CA ILE A 153 0.62 -4.38 -8.56
C ILE A 153 1.31 -3.62 -9.71
N ASP A 154 1.08 -4.06 -10.95
CA ASP A 154 1.57 -3.39 -12.15
C ASP A 154 0.63 -2.28 -12.61
N LYS A 155 1.05 -1.55 -13.66
CA LYS A 155 0.33 -0.37 -14.16
C LYS A 155 -1.10 -0.68 -14.61
N ASP A 156 -1.35 -1.86 -15.18
CA ASP A 156 -2.70 -2.21 -15.64
C ASP A 156 -3.58 -2.62 -14.47
N GLU A 157 -3.04 -3.31 -13.47
CA GLU A 157 -3.72 -3.56 -12.19
C GLU A 157 -4.04 -2.25 -11.45
N MET A 158 -3.14 -1.26 -11.48
CA MET A 158 -3.41 0.09 -10.94
C MET A 158 -4.56 0.79 -11.67
N LYS A 159 -4.60 0.72 -13.01
CA LYS A 159 -5.71 1.30 -13.80
C LYS A 159 -7.05 0.66 -13.42
N GLN A 160 -7.08 -0.67 -13.28
CA GLN A 160 -8.28 -1.39 -12.85
C GLN A 160 -8.68 -0.99 -11.43
N LYS A 161 -7.72 -0.91 -10.50
CA LYS A 161 -7.95 -0.54 -9.09
C LYS A 161 -8.49 0.87 -8.92
N TRP A 162 -8.00 1.84 -9.68
CA TRP A 162 -8.30 3.27 -9.46
C TRP A 162 -9.26 3.88 -10.48
N GLY A 163 -9.51 3.21 -11.61
CA GLY A 163 -10.40 3.68 -12.66
C GLY A 163 -10.11 5.13 -13.05
N LYS A 164 -11.12 6.00 -12.91
CA LYS A 164 -11.02 7.44 -13.25
C LYS A 164 -9.95 8.20 -12.45
N ASN A 165 -9.57 7.71 -11.27
CA ASN A 165 -8.54 8.33 -10.43
C ASN A 165 -7.11 7.88 -10.77
N PHE A 166 -6.93 6.98 -11.74
CA PHE A 166 -5.64 6.38 -12.07
C PHE A 166 -4.54 7.42 -12.30
N GLU A 167 -4.74 8.39 -13.20
CA GLU A 167 -3.69 9.37 -13.53
C GLU A 167 -3.29 10.22 -12.32
N LYS A 168 -4.26 10.63 -11.49
CA LYS A 168 -4.01 11.40 -10.26
C LYS A 168 -3.18 10.61 -9.25
N TYR A 169 -3.52 9.34 -9.02
CA TYR A 169 -2.87 8.51 -8.01
C TYR A 169 -1.52 7.98 -8.49
N TYR A 170 -1.45 7.55 -9.74
CA TYR A 170 -0.21 7.10 -10.37
C TYR A 170 0.82 8.23 -10.43
N SER A 171 0.44 9.44 -10.85
CA SER A 171 1.36 10.59 -10.87
C SER A 171 1.89 10.97 -9.49
N LYS A 172 1.03 10.95 -8.46
CA LYS A 172 1.42 11.23 -7.07
C LYS A 172 2.41 10.20 -6.52
N ILE A 173 2.17 8.91 -6.77
CA ILE A 173 3.09 7.84 -6.36
C ILE A 173 4.40 7.94 -7.13
N ARG A 174 4.37 8.14 -8.45
CA ARG A 174 5.58 8.37 -9.25
C ARG A 174 6.38 9.56 -8.74
N LYS A 175 5.73 10.65 -8.34
CA LYS A 175 6.38 11.80 -7.71
C LYS A 175 7.06 11.41 -6.40
N ALA A 176 6.39 10.69 -5.50
CA ALA A 176 6.97 10.23 -4.23
C ALA A 176 8.21 9.34 -4.44
N VAL A 177 8.13 8.39 -5.38
CA VAL A 177 9.24 7.48 -5.70
C VAL A 177 10.39 8.25 -6.35
N GLY A 178 10.09 9.12 -7.32
CA GLY A 178 11.09 9.93 -8.03
C GLY A 178 11.84 10.90 -7.11
N GLU A 179 11.14 11.60 -6.20
CA GLU A 179 11.75 12.52 -5.24
C GLU A 179 12.62 11.81 -4.18
N THR A 180 12.50 10.49 -4.06
CA THR A 180 13.31 9.64 -3.16
C THR A 180 14.18 8.64 -3.91
N LYS A 181 14.42 8.86 -5.22
CA LYS A 181 15.15 7.91 -6.09
C LYS A 181 16.48 7.50 -5.46
N GLY A 182 16.69 6.19 -5.38
CA GLY A 182 17.90 5.59 -4.83
C GLY A 182 18.10 5.73 -3.31
N GLU A 183 17.22 6.41 -2.57
CA GLU A 183 17.37 6.54 -1.11
C GLU A 183 16.97 5.25 -0.38
N VAL A 184 17.83 4.82 0.54
CA VAL A 184 17.71 3.62 1.39
C VAL A 184 18.16 3.90 2.82
N LEU A 185 17.74 3.07 3.76
CA LEU A 185 18.10 3.15 5.18
C LEU A 185 19.28 2.22 5.51
N VAL A 186 20.27 2.76 6.23
CA VAL A 186 21.54 2.09 6.53
C VAL A 186 21.87 2.20 8.01
N TYR A 187 22.28 1.10 8.64
CA TYR A 187 22.81 1.04 9.99
C TYR A 187 24.17 0.35 9.96
N ASN A 188 25.20 0.95 10.57
CA ASN A 188 26.58 0.44 10.58
C ASN A 188 27.09 -0.03 9.21
N GLY A 189 26.86 0.80 8.17
CA GLY A 189 27.29 0.53 6.81
C GLY A 189 26.51 -0.58 6.08
N ARG A 190 25.48 -1.16 6.71
CA ARG A 190 24.63 -2.21 6.12
C ARG A 190 23.21 -1.69 5.88
N ILE A 191 22.62 -2.05 4.75
CA ILE A 191 21.20 -1.80 4.48
C ILE A 191 20.38 -2.55 5.55
N ILE A 192 19.40 -1.89 6.15
CA ILE A 192 18.61 -2.48 7.24
C ILE A 192 17.48 -3.38 6.73
N ASP A 193 16.91 -4.17 7.63
CA ASP A 193 15.61 -4.82 7.42
C ASP A 193 14.49 -3.82 7.77
N SER A 194 14.03 -3.07 6.77
CA SER A 194 13.03 -2.01 6.90
C SER A 194 11.59 -2.54 6.93
N LEU A 195 11.27 -3.30 7.98
CA LEU A 195 9.93 -3.85 8.20
C LEU A 195 8.90 -2.72 8.35
N TYR A 196 7.69 -2.93 7.84
CA TYR A 196 6.57 -1.99 7.96
C TYR A 196 5.25 -2.75 7.99
N HIS A 197 4.21 -2.13 8.54
CA HIS A 197 2.88 -2.74 8.68
C HIS A 197 1.79 -1.67 8.61
N ALA A 198 0.52 -2.10 8.51
CA ALA A 198 -0.59 -1.18 8.35
C ALA A 198 -0.82 -0.29 9.59
N ALA A 199 -1.11 -0.90 10.74
CA ALA A 199 -1.39 -0.18 11.98
C ALA A 199 -0.85 -0.93 13.21
N SER A 200 -0.21 -0.22 14.12
CA SER A 200 0.48 -0.82 15.25
C SER A 200 -0.44 -1.15 16.43
N GLY A 201 -1.57 -0.45 16.57
CA GLY A 201 -2.43 -0.56 17.76
C GLY A 201 -2.07 0.47 18.84
N GLY A 202 -1.26 1.48 18.48
CA GLY A 202 -0.84 2.57 19.36
C GLY A 202 0.66 2.58 19.69
N LYS A 203 1.34 1.43 19.56
CA LYS A 203 2.79 1.28 19.72
C LYS A 203 3.34 0.22 18.78
N THR A 204 4.50 0.48 18.19
CA THR A 204 5.24 -0.53 17.41
C THR A 204 5.91 -1.52 18.34
N GLU A 205 6.23 -2.72 17.83
CA GLU A 205 6.94 -3.75 18.59
C GLU A 205 8.45 -3.51 18.64
N ASP A 206 9.06 -4.01 19.71
CA ASP A 206 10.52 -4.17 19.77
C ASP A 206 10.88 -5.53 19.14
N ALA A 207 11.83 -5.52 18.22
CA ALA A 207 12.33 -6.73 17.59
C ALA A 207 12.84 -7.78 18.59
N LYS A 208 13.37 -7.36 19.74
CA LYS A 208 13.82 -8.26 20.81
C LYS A 208 12.69 -9.11 21.37
N GLU A 209 11.49 -8.56 21.49
CA GLU A 209 10.31 -9.27 22.01
C GLU A 209 9.78 -10.31 21.01
N VAL A 210 10.04 -10.11 19.70
CA VAL A 210 9.53 -10.96 18.62
C VAL A 210 10.56 -12.00 18.17
N PHE A 211 11.83 -11.60 18.01
CA PHE A 211 12.91 -12.43 17.47
C PHE A 211 13.88 -12.93 18.54
N SER A 212 13.75 -12.50 19.80
CA SER A 212 14.71 -12.77 20.88
C SER A 212 16.14 -12.26 20.58
N GLU A 213 16.29 -11.39 19.59
CA GLU A 213 17.55 -10.74 19.19
C GLU A 213 17.36 -9.22 19.22
N GLU A 214 18.37 -8.50 19.72
CA GLU A 214 18.37 -7.05 19.70
C GLU A 214 18.66 -6.52 18.29
N ILE A 215 17.68 -5.84 17.70
CA ILE A 215 17.83 -5.11 16.44
C ILE A 215 17.79 -3.60 16.76
N PRO A 216 18.94 -2.88 16.77
CA PRO A 216 19.04 -1.53 17.32
C PRO A 216 18.15 -0.47 16.67
N TYR A 217 17.69 -0.72 15.43
CA TYR A 217 16.85 0.18 14.67
C TYR A 217 15.36 -0.24 14.64
N LEU A 218 14.98 -1.39 15.23
CA LEU A 218 13.59 -1.85 15.32
C LEU A 218 13.15 -1.88 16.79
N LYS A 219 12.98 -0.69 17.36
CA LYS A 219 12.54 -0.48 18.74
C LYS A 219 11.08 -0.06 18.80
N SER A 220 10.45 -0.31 19.94
CA SER A 220 9.09 0.17 20.17
C SER A 220 9.04 1.70 20.24
N VAL A 221 8.14 2.29 19.46
CA VAL A 221 7.79 3.72 19.50
C VAL A 221 6.27 3.88 19.54
N VAL A 222 5.80 4.98 20.11
CA VAL A 222 4.37 5.31 20.10
C VAL A 222 3.92 5.62 18.67
N SER A 223 2.78 5.12 18.23
CA SER A 223 2.24 5.40 16.89
C SER A 223 0.81 5.89 17.02
N ARG A 224 0.61 7.21 16.89
CA ARG A 224 -0.70 7.87 17.06
C ARG A 224 -1.43 8.00 15.72
N GLY A 225 -2.76 8.17 15.77
CA GLY A 225 -3.57 8.51 14.60
C GLY A 225 -3.77 7.36 13.62
N GLU A 226 -3.76 6.13 14.14
CA GLU A 226 -3.90 4.90 13.37
C GLU A 226 -5.36 4.44 13.23
N GLU A 227 -6.27 5.06 13.99
CA GLU A 227 -7.69 4.69 14.12
C GLU A 227 -8.45 4.82 12.80
N GLY A 228 -7.93 5.59 11.85
CA GLY A 228 -8.47 5.66 10.49
C GLY A 228 -8.26 4.37 9.68
N CYS A 229 -7.43 3.44 10.15
CA CYS A 229 -7.26 2.14 9.50
C CYS A 229 -8.57 1.34 9.56
N PRO A 230 -9.13 0.90 8.42
CA PRO A 230 -10.38 0.12 8.41
C PRO A 230 -10.29 -1.18 9.21
N LYS A 231 -9.08 -1.71 9.40
CA LYS A 231 -8.78 -2.91 10.17
C LYS A 231 -8.04 -2.58 11.48
N PHE A 232 -8.20 -1.36 12.00
CA PHE A 232 -7.57 -0.96 13.28
C PHE A 232 -8.05 -1.82 14.45
N SER A 233 -9.32 -2.20 14.46
CA SER A 233 -9.88 -3.13 15.43
C SER A 233 -10.79 -4.13 14.73
N GLY A 234 -10.96 -5.30 15.31
CA GLY A 234 -11.81 -6.35 14.75
C GLY A 234 -12.39 -7.24 15.83
N GLU A 235 -13.58 -7.78 15.57
CA GLU A 235 -14.19 -8.83 16.38
C GLU A 235 -14.42 -10.08 15.52
N PHE A 236 -14.05 -11.23 16.07
CA PHE A 236 -14.15 -12.52 15.39
C PHE A 236 -14.87 -13.50 16.30
N TYR A 237 -15.81 -14.25 15.75
CA TYR A 237 -16.64 -15.19 16.48
C TYR A 237 -16.44 -16.58 15.91
N PHE A 238 -16.18 -17.55 16.79
CA PHE A 238 -16.02 -18.95 16.42
C PHE A 238 -16.81 -19.81 17.39
N THR A 239 -17.63 -20.73 16.87
CA THR A 239 -18.21 -21.79 17.72
C THR A 239 -17.09 -22.64 18.32
N TYR A 240 -17.31 -23.28 19.46
CA TYR A 240 -16.29 -24.18 20.04
C TYR A 240 -15.88 -25.30 19.07
N GLY A 241 -16.84 -25.87 18.34
CA GLY A 241 -16.56 -26.90 17.34
C GLY A 241 -15.64 -26.39 16.22
N GLU A 242 -15.91 -25.20 15.69
CA GLU A 242 -15.08 -24.57 14.67
C GLU A 242 -13.68 -24.21 15.22
N PHE A 243 -13.64 -23.62 16.41
CA PHE A 243 -12.39 -23.24 17.07
C PHE A 243 -11.44 -24.43 17.24
N ILE A 244 -11.95 -25.54 17.77
CA ILE A 244 -11.18 -26.77 17.95
C ILE A 244 -10.83 -27.42 16.62
N LYS A 245 -11.75 -27.45 15.65
CA LYS A 245 -11.49 -27.99 14.30
C LYS A 245 -10.33 -27.27 13.61
N ARG A 246 -10.31 -25.93 13.65
CA ARG A 246 -9.23 -25.11 13.08
C ARG A 246 -7.89 -25.40 13.76
N LEU A 247 -7.85 -25.50 15.09
CA LEU A 247 -6.62 -25.83 15.81
C LEU A 247 -6.14 -27.26 15.51
N LYS A 248 -7.02 -28.26 15.52
CA LYS A 248 -6.66 -29.66 15.22
C LYS A 248 -6.05 -29.87 13.84
N LYS A 249 -6.42 -29.03 12.85
CA LYS A 249 -5.80 -29.04 11.52
C LYS A 249 -4.28 -28.78 11.57
N TYR A 250 -3.83 -27.92 12.49
CA TYR A 250 -2.41 -27.57 12.66
C TYR A 250 -1.75 -28.36 13.80
N PHE A 251 -2.54 -28.82 14.77
CA PHE A 251 -2.09 -29.56 15.95
C PHE A 251 -2.93 -30.83 16.14
N PRO A 252 -2.65 -31.91 15.38
CA PRO A 252 -3.43 -33.15 15.47
C PRO A 252 -3.46 -33.78 16.87
N GLY A 253 -2.42 -33.53 17.69
CA GLY A 253 -2.33 -33.97 19.09
C GLY A 253 -3.06 -33.11 20.11
N LEU A 254 -3.87 -32.13 19.68
CA LEU A 254 -4.63 -31.26 20.58
C LEU A 254 -5.68 -32.05 21.37
N ARG A 255 -5.59 -31.95 22.70
CA ARG A 255 -6.53 -32.52 23.67
C ARG A 255 -7.20 -31.37 24.44
N VAL A 256 -8.52 -31.32 24.36
CA VAL A 256 -9.36 -30.33 25.05
C VAL A 256 -10.61 -31.03 25.56
N GLU A 257 -10.93 -30.84 26.84
CA GLU A 257 -12.15 -31.36 27.44
C GLU A 257 -13.38 -30.59 26.95
N THR A 258 -14.45 -31.29 26.61
CA THR A 258 -15.66 -30.71 25.99
C THR A 258 -16.55 -29.97 26.98
N LYS A 259 -16.56 -30.40 28.24
CA LYS A 259 -17.19 -29.70 29.36
C LYS A 259 -16.18 -28.66 29.85
N ASN A 260 -16.41 -27.36 29.61
CA ASN A 260 -15.54 -26.23 30.00
C ASN A 260 -14.35 -25.89 29.09
N ILE A 261 -14.55 -25.91 27.77
CA ILE A 261 -13.51 -25.58 26.78
C ILE A 261 -12.82 -24.23 27.07
N PHE A 262 -13.57 -23.18 27.41
CA PHE A 262 -12.98 -21.85 27.61
C PHE A 262 -11.96 -21.79 28.76
N SER A 263 -12.17 -22.57 29.83
CA SER A 263 -11.25 -22.60 30.99
C SER A 263 -9.84 -23.11 30.64
N GLN A 264 -9.73 -23.81 29.51
CA GLN A 264 -8.50 -24.38 28.97
C GLN A 264 -7.82 -23.44 27.94
N ILE A 265 -8.40 -22.27 27.65
CA ILE A 265 -7.84 -21.26 26.75
C ILE A 265 -7.25 -20.13 27.59
N ARG A 266 -5.92 -19.94 27.52
CA ARG A 266 -5.22 -18.92 28.31
C ARG A 266 -4.14 -18.24 27.48
N VAL A 267 -4.15 -16.91 27.47
CA VAL A 267 -2.97 -16.15 27.06
C VAL A 267 -1.95 -16.26 28.19
N ILE A 268 -0.79 -16.85 27.90
CA ILE A 268 0.24 -17.12 28.92
C ILE A 268 1.37 -16.09 28.90
N GLU A 269 1.54 -15.36 27.80
CA GLU A 269 2.61 -14.37 27.66
C GLU A 269 2.22 -13.26 26.69
N ARG A 270 2.59 -12.02 27.03
CA ARG A 270 2.47 -10.83 26.18
C ARG A 270 3.79 -10.07 26.13
N THR A 271 4.03 -9.36 25.04
CA THR A 271 5.08 -8.34 24.93
C THR A 271 4.74 -7.14 25.81
N THR A 272 5.72 -6.27 26.01
CA THR A 272 5.51 -4.97 26.69
C THR A 272 4.50 -4.08 25.98
N THR A 273 4.27 -4.29 24.67
CA THR A 273 3.26 -3.55 23.88
C THR A 273 1.90 -4.25 23.80
N GLN A 274 1.67 -5.25 24.65
CA GLN A 274 0.42 -6.00 24.81
C GLN A 274 0.09 -7.01 23.70
N ARG A 275 0.99 -7.22 22.72
CA ARG A 275 0.83 -8.32 21.75
C ARG A 275 1.04 -9.67 22.43
N VAL A 276 0.19 -10.63 22.09
CA VAL A 276 0.26 -12.00 22.59
C VAL A 276 1.47 -12.71 22.00
N ARG A 277 2.36 -13.21 22.86
CA ARG A 277 3.48 -14.08 22.46
C ARG A 277 3.05 -15.53 22.43
N CYS A 278 2.32 -15.98 23.46
CA CYS A 278 1.94 -17.38 23.61
C CYS A 278 0.50 -17.55 24.11
N VAL A 279 -0.20 -18.52 23.53
CA VAL A 279 -1.55 -18.97 23.95
C VAL A 279 -1.48 -20.47 24.27
N LYS A 280 -1.98 -20.86 25.43
CA LYS A 280 -2.21 -22.26 25.78
C LYS A 280 -3.67 -22.62 25.51
N VAL A 281 -3.89 -23.71 24.76
CA VAL A 281 -5.22 -24.32 24.55
C VAL A 281 -5.11 -25.80 24.90
N GLY A 282 -5.75 -26.20 26.01
CA GLY A 282 -5.64 -27.56 26.54
C GLY A 282 -4.17 -27.92 26.84
N ASN A 283 -3.68 -28.97 26.18
CA ASN A 283 -2.29 -29.42 26.28
C ASN A 283 -1.31 -28.73 25.33
N THR A 284 -1.78 -27.89 24.40
CA THR A 284 -0.94 -27.30 23.35
C THR A 284 -0.63 -25.84 23.66
N ILE A 285 0.63 -25.44 23.44
CA ILE A 285 1.05 -24.03 23.45
C ILE A 285 1.31 -23.61 22.00
N LEU A 286 0.75 -22.47 21.62
CA LEU A 286 0.90 -21.86 20.30
C LEU A 286 1.53 -20.48 20.45
N SER A 287 2.31 -20.07 19.46
CA SER A 287 2.70 -18.66 19.35
C SER A 287 1.50 -17.80 18.97
N GLY A 288 1.53 -16.52 19.34
CA GLY A 288 0.52 -15.54 18.95
C GLY A 288 0.39 -15.43 17.43
N ASN A 289 1.49 -15.58 16.68
CA ASN A 289 1.47 -15.61 15.22
C ASN A 289 0.77 -16.85 14.65
N GLN A 290 1.00 -18.04 15.22
CA GLN A 290 0.24 -19.24 14.83
C GLN A 290 -1.25 -19.03 15.09
N PHE A 291 -1.61 -18.51 16.26
CA PHE A 291 -2.99 -18.22 16.62
C PHE A 291 -3.63 -17.20 15.65
N ARG A 292 -2.95 -16.08 15.40
CA ARG A 292 -3.36 -15.06 14.44
C ARG A 292 -3.63 -15.66 13.06
N ASN A 293 -2.71 -16.48 12.54
CA ASN A 293 -2.84 -17.08 11.21
C ASN A 293 -3.99 -18.09 11.12
N ILE A 294 -4.18 -18.94 12.14
CA ILE A 294 -5.24 -19.96 12.16
C ILE A 294 -6.64 -19.30 12.15
N PHE A 295 -6.79 -18.19 12.84
CA PHE A 295 -8.08 -17.50 12.98
C PHE A 295 -8.25 -16.29 12.05
N GLY A 296 -7.25 -15.96 11.23
CA GLY A 296 -7.31 -14.83 10.31
C GLY A 296 -7.39 -13.48 11.01
N LEU A 297 -6.77 -13.36 12.18
CA LEU A 297 -6.80 -12.15 13.00
C LEU A 297 -5.95 -11.04 12.39
N TYR A 298 -6.32 -9.78 12.64
CA TYR A 298 -5.60 -8.63 12.09
C TYR A 298 -4.18 -8.51 12.66
N SER A 299 -4.00 -8.76 13.94
CA SER A 299 -2.71 -8.67 14.63
C SER A 299 -2.56 -9.74 15.71
N THR A 300 -1.43 -9.72 16.41
CA THR A 300 -1.22 -10.48 17.64
C THR A 300 -1.63 -9.72 18.90
N GLU A 301 -2.08 -8.47 18.80
CA GLU A 301 -2.68 -7.75 19.93
C GLU A 301 -4.17 -8.11 19.99
N PHE A 302 -4.48 -9.18 20.72
CA PHE A 302 -5.85 -9.68 20.85
C PHE A 302 -6.22 -10.09 22.27
N TRP A 303 -7.52 -10.18 22.50
CA TRP A 303 -8.16 -10.68 23.71
C TRP A 303 -9.20 -11.73 23.35
N ILE A 304 -9.28 -12.79 24.16
CA ILE A 304 -10.19 -13.92 23.95
C ILE A 304 -11.21 -13.90 25.09
N TYR A 305 -12.48 -13.91 24.73
CA TYR A 305 -13.62 -13.86 25.66
C TYR A 305 -14.53 -15.07 25.44
N PRO A 306 -15.20 -15.55 26.51
CA PRO A 306 -16.22 -16.56 26.35
C PRO A 306 -17.43 -15.95 25.65
N ASP A 307 -18.08 -16.74 24.82
CA ASP A 307 -19.39 -16.43 24.24
C ASP A 307 -20.31 -17.66 24.40
N LYS A 308 -21.64 -17.46 24.34
CA LYS A 308 -22.66 -18.47 24.69
C LYS A 308 -22.44 -19.84 24.05
N ARG A 309 -21.87 -19.89 22.84
CA ARG A 309 -21.61 -21.12 22.07
C ARG A 309 -20.17 -21.24 21.56
N GLY A 310 -19.24 -20.43 22.06
CA GLY A 310 -17.91 -20.37 21.49
C GLY A 310 -16.99 -19.34 22.11
N VAL A 311 -16.14 -18.77 21.26
CA VAL A 311 -15.18 -17.74 21.64
C VAL A 311 -15.37 -16.50 20.79
N ARG A 312 -15.26 -15.34 21.45
CA ARG A 312 -15.17 -14.04 20.81
C ARG A 312 -13.74 -13.52 20.96
N ILE A 313 -13.11 -13.16 19.85
CA ILE A 313 -11.74 -12.65 19.82
C ILE A 313 -11.79 -11.21 19.34
N GLN A 314 -11.29 -10.28 20.16
CA GLN A 314 -11.10 -8.89 19.77
C GLN A 314 -9.64 -8.65 19.42
N THR A 315 -9.37 -7.91 18.35
CA THR A 315 -8.02 -7.54 17.92
C THR A 315 -7.85 -6.02 17.86
N ARG A 316 -6.62 -5.53 18.04
CA ARG A 316 -6.22 -4.14 17.82
C ARG A 316 -4.96 -4.06 16.95
N GLY A 317 -4.85 -3.05 16.10
CA GLY A 317 -3.81 -2.96 15.07
C GLY A 317 -4.00 -3.95 13.92
N TYR A 318 -3.21 -3.77 12.87
CA TYR A 318 -3.17 -4.63 11.69
C TYR A 318 -1.73 -4.83 11.19
N GLY A 319 -1.27 -6.08 11.25
CA GLY A 319 0.10 -6.46 10.88
C GLY A 319 0.98 -6.83 12.07
N HIS A 320 2.27 -7.00 11.79
CA HIS A 320 3.24 -7.55 12.75
C HIS A 320 3.74 -6.55 13.81
N GLY A 321 3.46 -5.25 13.68
CA GLY A 321 3.82 -4.24 14.67
C GLY A 321 5.28 -3.74 14.60
N LEU A 322 6.19 -4.48 13.99
CA LEU A 322 7.59 -4.06 13.82
C LEU A 322 7.78 -2.92 12.80
N GLY A 323 8.70 -2.00 13.10
CA GLY A 323 9.14 -0.94 12.20
C GLY A 323 8.08 0.12 11.92
N MET A 324 7.97 0.58 10.68
CA MET A 324 7.10 1.71 10.33
C MET A 324 5.62 1.32 10.26
N SER A 325 4.76 2.04 10.97
CA SER A 325 3.31 2.00 10.75
C SER A 325 2.91 2.90 9.58
N GLN A 326 2.19 2.36 8.60
CA GLN A 326 1.73 3.11 7.42
C GLN A 326 0.70 4.19 7.79
N TRP A 327 -0.26 3.85 8.64
CA TRP A 327 -1.26 4.80 9.12
C TRP A 327 -0.63 5.83 10.07
N GLY A 328 0.30 5.41 10.93
CA GLY A 328 1.05 6.32 11.79
C GLY A 328 1.97 7.26 11.00
N ALA A 329 2.59 6.79 9.91
CA ALA A 329 3.37 7.63 9.00
C ALA A 329 2.48 8.71 8.33
N ASN A 330 1.28 8.34 7.90
CA ASN A 330 0.30 9.29 7.36
C ASN A 330 -0.15 10.32 8.40
N TYR A 331 -0.37 9.89 9.65
CA TYR A 331 -0.67 10.80 10.74
C TYR A 331 0.48 11.80 10.95
N LEU A 332 1.73 11.34 11.11
CA LEU A 332 2.89 12.21 11.28
C LEU A 332 3.06 13.19 10.11
N ALA A 333 2.84 12.72 8.87
CA ALA A 333 2.88 13.57 7.69
C ALA A 333 1.79 14.67 7.71
N ARG A 334 0.58 14.34 8.19
CA ARG A 334 -0.49 15.33 8.41
C ARG A 334 -0.17 16.33 9.53
N GLN A 335 0.69 15.95 10.48
CA GLN A 335 1.25 16.86 11.49
C GLN A 335 2.47 17.66 10.98
N GLY A 336 2.75 17.66 9.67
CA GLY A 336 3.82 18.44 9.05
C GLY A 336 5.21 17.80 9.11
N LYS A 337 5.34 16.54 9.55
CA LYS A 337 6.62 15.82 9.48
C LYS A 337 6.94 15.45 8.04
N ASN A 338 8.17 15.68 7.62
CA ASN A 338 8.66 15.19 6.33
C ASN A 338 9.04 13.70 6.39
N TYR A 339 9.22 13.08 5.22
CA TYR A 339 9.51 11.64 5.12
C TYR A 339 10.77 11.21 5.88
N LYS A 340 11.81 12.06 5.93
CA LYS A 340 13.04 11.76 6.67
C LYS A 340 12.76 11.69 8.17
N GLN A 341 12.01 12.65 8.71
CA GLN A 341 11.60 12.65 10.11
C GLN A 341 10.72 11.45 10.45
N ILE A 342 9.81 11.06 9.54
CA ILE A 342 8.97 9.87 9.70
C ILE A 342 9.84 8.60 9.77
N LEU A 343 10.76 8.44 8.82
CA LEU A 343 11.65 7.28 8.78
C LEU A 343 12.53 7.18 10.02
N LEU A 344 13.16 8.29 10.43
CA LEU A 344 14.03 8.34 11.61
C LEU A 344 13.25 8.19 12.93
N TYR A 345 11.93 8.43 12.91
CA TYR A 345 11.07 8.15 14.06
C TYR A 345 10.84 6.65 14.26
N TYR A 346 10.54 5.92 13.18
CA TYR A 346 10.27 4.47 13.24
C TYR A 346 11.51 3.60 13.21
N TYR A 347 12.58 4.06 12.56
CA TYR A 347 13.85 3.35 12.44
C TYR A 347 14.94 4.14 13.16
N GLN A 348 15.27 3.73 14.38
CA GLN A 348 16.21 4.45 15.24
C GLN A 348 17.66 4.24 14.80
N ASN A 349 18.53 5.23 15.00
CA ASN A 349 19.97 5.14 14.75
C ASN A 349 20.38 4.86 13.28
N VAL A 350 19.45 4.93 12.33
CA VAL A 350 19.75 4.72 10.90
C VAL A 350 20.16 6.02 10.21
N LYS A 351 20.83 5.88 9.07
CA LYS A 351 21.13 6.96 8.13
C LYS A 351 20.38 6.73 6.83
N ILE A 352 19.94 7.81 6.20
CA ILE A 352 19.42 7.78 4.84
C ILE A 352 20.61 7.96 3.89
N CYS A 353 20.86 6.96 3.06
CA CYS A 353 21.93 6.96 2.07
C CYS A 353 21.36 6.77 0.67
N ARG A 354 22.10 7.17 -0.36
CA ARG A 354 21.72 6.95 -1.75
C ARG A 354 22.55 5.80 -2.34
N LEU A 355 21.88 4.84 -2.98
CA LEU A 355 22.54 3.78 -3.73
C LEU A 355 23.41 4.41 -4.84
N LYS A 356 24.69 4.03 -4.89
CA LYS A 356 25.56 4.38 -6.01
C LYS A 356 25.47 3.25 -7.03
N TYR A 357 24.96 3.57 -8.21
CA TYR A 357 24.98 2.72 -9.40
C TYR A 357 26.44 2.66 -9.87
N ARG A 358 27.09 1.50 -9.76
CA ARG A 358 28.42 1.24 -10.34
C ARG A 358 28.38 -0.08 -11.08
#